data_AF-A0A940M5Q8-F1
#
_entry.id   AF-A0A940M5Q8-F1
#
_cell.length_a   1.000
_cell.length_b   1.000
_cell.length_c   1.000
_cell.angle_alpha   90.00
_cell.angle_beta   90.00
_cell.angle_gamma   90.00
#
_symmetry.space_group_name_H-M   'P 1'
#
loop_
_entity.id
_entity.type
_entity.pdbx_description
1 polymer ?
#
loop_
_entity_poly.entity_id
_entity_poly.type
_entity_poly.pdbx_seq_one_letter_code
_entity_poly.pdbx_strand_id
1 'polypeptide(L)'
;MNPTSMDSPPSSAPARGTRLSAADWAQVALDVIAEQGVAAVAVEPLARRLGVTKGSFYWHFPSRDALLQAALERWEEVEQEQVFGSLEEVSDPRERLRMLFQLVGHETKPHAIYSELLKSLDHPSVAPVIQRVSQRRLEYLTASFRQAGLGRAEAQNRARLTYAAYVGFLQLRPHQPKMTHEEFEEYLEHVINTLIPLG
;
A
#
# COMPACT_ATOMS: atom_id res chain seq x y z
N MET A 1 33.82 35.44 21.79
CA MET A 1 33.03 34.48 22.56
C MET A 1 31.84 34.10 21.68
N ASN A 2 31.89 32.91 21.05
CA ASN A 2 30.84 32.39 20.17
C ASN A 2 30.14 31.24 20.92
N PRO A 3 28.79 31.15 20.93
CA PRO A 3 28.13 29.92 21.32
C PRO A 3 27.95 28.98 20.13
N THR A 4 28.22 27.72 20.44
CA THR A 4 28.39 26.53 19.62
C THR A 4 27.11 26.04 18.93
N SER A 5 27.29 25.53 17.71
CA SER A 5 26.36 24.74 16.91
C SER A 5 25.76 23.55 17.67
N MET A 6 24.47 23.25 17.42
CA MET A 6 23.90 21.92 17.67
C MET A 6 23.61 21.25 16.33
N ASP A 7 24.57 20.47 15.86
CA ASP A 7 24.34 19.45 14.84
C ASP A 7 23.48 18.34 15.43
N SER A 8 22.40 17.99 14.73
CA SER A 8 21.62 16.78 15.00
C SER A 8 22.42 15.54 14.57
N PRO A 9 22.32 14.40 15.27
CA PRO A 9 23.13 13.24 14.95
C PRO A 9 22.66 12.58 13.63
N PRO A 10 23.58 12.04 12.82
CA PRO A 10 23.20 11.29 11.62
C PRO A 10 22.55 9.95 12.01
N SER A 11 21.52 9.58 11.24
CA SER A 11 20.85 8.28 11.29
C SER A 11 21.86 7.13 11.16
N SER A 12 21.87 6.24 12.14
CA SER A 12 22.82 5.12 12.24
C SER A 12 22.54 4.04 11.19
N ALA A 13 23.55 3.70 10.39
CA ALA A 13 23.57 2.50 9.56
C ALA A 13 23.46 1.22 10.43
N PRO A 14 22.85 0.13 9.92
CA PRO A 14 22.66 -1.09 10.71
C PRO A 14 24.00 -1.75 11.07
N ALA A 15 24.11 -2.16 12.33
CA ALA A 15 25.29 -2.82 12.88
C ALA A 15 25.56 -4.18 12.23
N ARG A 16 26.83 -4.45 11.87
CA ARG A 16 27.32 -5.76 11.43
C ARG A 16 27.09 -6.80 12.54
N GLY A 17 26.10 -7.68 12.37
CA GLY A 17 25.91 -8.85 13.25
C GLY A 17 24.48 -9.35 13.43
N THR A 18 23.45 -8.59 13.07
CA THR A 18 22.07 -9.08 13.21
C THR A 18 21.77 -10.08 12.09
N ARG A 19 21.49 -11.34 12.45
CA ARG A 19 20.95 -12.31 11.48
C ARG A 19 19.66 -11.74 10.91
N LEU A 20 19.55 -11.68 9.59
CA LEU A 20 18.30 -11.27 8.94
C LEU A 20 17.17 -12.19 9.38
N SER A 21 16.00 -11.60 9.56
CA SER A 21 14.76 -12.29 9.87
C SER A 21 14.00 -12.64 8.59
N ALA A 22 13.02 -13.53 8.70
CA ALA A 22 12.07 -13.79 7.60
C ALA A 22 11.33 -12.51 7.18
N ALA A 23 11.08 -11.59 8.12
CA ALA A 23 10.44 -10.31 7.84
C ALA A 23 11.32 -9.38 6.98
N ASP A 24 12.64 -9.39 7.16
CA ASP A 24 13.56 -8.58 6.33
C ASP A 24 13.54 -9.05 4.87
N TRP A 25 13.51 -10.37 4.67
CA TRP A 25 13.37 -10.97 3.34
C TRP A 25 12.02 -10.64 2.69
N ALA A 26 10.92 -10.77 3.44
CA ALA A 26 9.58 -10.41 2.97
C ALA A 26 9.50 -8.92 2.61
N GLN A 27 10.08 -8.05 3.44
CA GLN A 27 10.10 -6.62 3.20
C GLN A 27 10.89 -6.26 1.93
N VAL A 28 12.08 -6.83 1.74
CA VAL A 28 12.86 -6.53 0.52
C VAL A 28 12.20 -7.11 -0.73
N ALA A 29 11.44 -8.19 -0.61
CA ALA A 29 10.63 -8.72 -1.71
C ALA A 29 9.51 -7.75 -2.09
N LEU A 30 8.82 -7.15 -1.11
CA LEU A 30 7.84 -6.08 -1.36
C LEU A 30 8.45 -4.86 -2.04
N ASP A 31 9.67 -4.47 -1.65
CA ASP A 31 10.40 -3.37 -2.28
C ASP A 31 10.70 -3.68 -3.75
N VAL A 32 11.13 -4.91 -4.04
CA VAL A 32 11.35 -5.35 -5.43
C VAL A 32 10.05 -5.43 -6.22
N ILE A 33 8.95 -5.87 -5.61
CA ILE A 33 7.62 -5.86 -6.27
C ILE A 33 7.26 -4.43 -6.64
N ALA A 34 7.40 -3.47 -5.73
CA ALA A 34 7.08 -2.06 -5.97
C ALA A 34 7.89 -1.45 -7.13
N GLU A 35 9.15 -1.88 -7.29
CA GLU A 35 10.09 -1.31 -8.25
C GLU A 35 10.04 -2.00 -9.63
N GLN A 36 9.86 -3.32 -9.65
CA GLN A 36 10.15 -4.17 -10.80
C GLN A 36 9.10 -5.27 -11.05
N GLY A 37 8.04 -5.31 -10.25
CA GLY A 37 6.94 -6.27 -10.37
C GLY A 37 7.23 -7.64 -9.78
N VAL A 38 6.19 -8.49 -9.73
CA VAL A 38 6.21 -9.81 -9.06
C VAL A 38 7.24 -10.77 -9.67
N ALA A 39 7.44 -10.71 -10.98
CA ALA A 39 8.39 -11.58 -11.68
C ALA A 39 9.84 -11.33 -11.25
N ALA A 40 10.18 -10.12 -10.79
CA ALA A 40 11.53 -9.75 -10.38
C ALA A 40 11.95 -10.31 -9.00
N VAL A 41 11.00 -10.83 -8.22
CA VAL A 41 11.29 -11.46 -6.92
C VAL A 41 12.09 -12.74 -7.16
N ALA A 42 13.40 -12.69 -6.94
CA ALA A 42 14.30 -13.83 -7.15
C ALA A 42 15.34 -13.91 -6.04
N VAL A 43 15.63 -15.13 -5.57
CA VAL A 43 16.46 -15.37 -4.37
C VAL A 43 17.84 -14.72 -4.47
N GLU A 44 18.54 -14.89 -5.59
CA GLU A 44 19.91 -14.40 -5.76
C GLU A 44 20.01 -12.86 -5.81
N PRO A 45 19.20 -12.14 -6.62
CA PRO A 45 19.12 -10.68 -6.53
C PRO A 45 18.79 -10.17 -5.13
N LEU A 46 17.84 -10.79 -4.42
CA LEU A 46 17.47 -10.37 -3.07
C LEU A 46 18.59 -10.60 -2.06
N ALA A 47 19.26 -11.75 -2.12
CA ALA A 47 20.41 -12.05 -1.27
C ALA A 47 21.54 -11.01 -1.46
N ARG A 48 21.83 -10.64 -2.72
CA ARG A 48 22.80 -9.58 -3.03
C ARG A 48 22.36 -8.23 -2.47
N ARG A 49 21.08 -7.86 -2.62
CA ARG A 49 20.52 -6.59 -2.10
C ARG A 49 20.59 -6.53 -0.57
N LEU A 50 20.44 -7.67 0.10
CA LEU A 50 20.53 -7.82 1.56
C LEU A 50 21.97 -8.00 2.08
N GLY A 51 22.97 -8.14 1.20
CA GLY A 51 24.36 -8.37 1.61
C GLY A 51 24.62 -9.75 2.24
N VAL A 52 23.79 -10.75 1.92
CA VAL A 52 23.89 -12.12 2.47
C VAL A 52 24.03 -13.17 1.37
N THR A 53 24.32 -14.41 1.77
CA THR A 53 24.44 -15.53 0.84
C THR A 53 23.07 -16.10 0.45
N LYS A 54 23.00 -16.76 -0.71
CA LYS A 54 21.85 -17.59 -1.10
C LYS A 54 21.55 -18.68 -0.06
N GLY A 55 22.57 -19.23 0.61
CA GLY A 55 22.39 -20.21 1.67
C GLY A 55 21.60 -19.67 2.86
N SER A 56 21.77 -18.39 3.19
CA SER A 56 21.03 -17.71 4.27
C SER A 56 19.52 -17.66 4.02
N PHE A 57 19.08 -17.60 2.77
CA PHE A 57 17.66 -17.63 2.39
C PHE A 57 16.96 -18.92 2.83
N TYR A 58 17.58 -20.07 2.57
CA TYR A 58 16.96 -21.37 2.79
C TYR A 58 16.78 -21.73 4.27
N TRP A 59 17.37 -20.96 5.19
CA TRP A 59 17.05 -21.05 6.62
C TRP A 59 15.69 -20.45 6.97
N HIS A 60 15.16 -19.55 6.15
CA HIS A 60 13.89 -18.86 6.39
C HIS A 60 12.77 -19.38 5.48
N PHE A 61 13.07 -19.64 4.20
CA PHE A 61 12.08 -20.02 3.21
C PHE A 61 12.51 -21.26 2.41
N PRO A 62 11.62 -22.26 2.25
CA PRO A 62 11.92 -23.44 1.45
C PRO A 62 11.93 -23.14 -0.06
N SER A 63 11.28 -22.06 -0.51
CA SER A 63 11.17 -21.70 -1.93
C SER A 63 10.93 -20.20 -2.13
N ARG A 64 11.15 -19.72 -3.36
CA ARG A 64 10.77 -18.37 -3.81
C ARG A 64 9.27 -18.12 -3.57
N ASP A 65 8.43 -19.11 -3.82
CA ASP A 65 6.98 -18.94 -3.70
C ASP A 65 6.56 -18.83 -2.24
N ALA A 66 7.25 -19.52 -1.32
CA ALA A 66 7.03 -19.33 0.12
C ALA A 66 7.42 -17.91 0.58
N LEU A 67 8.52 -17.36 0.04
CA LEU A 67 8.87 -15.96 0.26
C LEU A 67 7.81 -15.01 -0.30
N LEU A 68 7.35 -15.24 -1.53
CA LEU A 68 6.32 -14.40 -2.15
C LEU A 68 5.04 -14.42 -1.32
N GLN A 69 4.60 -15.60 -0.87
CA GLN A 69 3.44 -15.74 0.00
C GLN A 69 3.60 -14.92 1.30
N ALA A 70 4.74 -15.05 1.99
CA ALA A 70 5.00 -14.30 3.21
C ALA A 70 5.09 -12.78 2.97
N ALA A 71 5.63 -12.35 1.83
CA ALA A 71 5.63 -10.94 1.43
C ALA A 71 4.21 -10.41 1.23
N LEU A 72 3.36 -11.16 0.53
CA LEU A 72 1.97 -10.78 0.29
C LEU A 72 1.14 -10.72 1.58
N GLU A 73 1.34 -11.68 2.50
CA GLU A 73 0.71 -11.70 3.83
C GLU A 73 1.14 -10.46 4.64
N ARG A 74 2.45 -10.18 4.68
CA ARG A 74 2.98 -8.97 5.33
C ARG A 74 2.38 -7.69 4.74
N TRP A 75 2.24 -7.62 3.41
CA TRP A 75 1.64 -6.45 2.76
C TRP A 75 0.17 -6.28 3.14
N GLU A 76 -0.60 -7.37 3.19
CA GLU A 76 -2.00 -7.35 3.63
C GLU A 76 -2.12 -6.90 5.10
N GLU A 77 -1.25 -7.36 5.99
CA GLU A 77 -1.20 -6.95 7.41
C GLU A 77 -0.88 -5.47 7.57
N VAL A 78 0.17 -4.99 6.89
CA VAL A 78 0.61 -3.60 6.97
C VAL A 78 -0.47 -2.65 6.42
N GLU A 79 -1.13 -3.02 5.33
CA GLU A 79 -2.24 -2.23 4.78
C GLU A 79 -3.40 -2.15 5.76
N GLN A 80 -3.74 -3.28 6.40
CA GLN A 80 -4.79 -3.33 7.41
C GLN A 80 -4.51 -2.39 8.59
N GLU A 81 -3.31 -2.48 9.16
CA GLU A 81 -2.94 -1.72 10.35
C GLU A 81 -2.79 -0.23 10.06
N GLN A 82 -2.11 0.14 8.97
CA GLN A 82 -1.77 1.54 8.70
C GLN A 82 -2.94 2.31 8.09
N VAL A 83 -3.67 1.70 7.15
CA VAL A 83 -4.75 2.38 6.42
C VAL A 83 -6.03 2.37 7.22
N PHE A 84 -6.46 1.22 7.73
CA PHE A 84 -7.76 1.12 8.41
C PHE A 84 -7.67 1.39 9.91
N GLY A 85 -6.61 0.95 10.57
CA GLY A 85 -6.45 1.15 12.03
C GLY A 85 -6.50 2.63 12.44
N SER A 86 -5.89 3.52 11.65
CA SER A 86 -5.89 4.98 11.92
C SER A 86 -7.26 5.64 11.69
N LEU A 87 -8.14 5.04 10.90
CA LEU A 87 -9.43 5.62 10.53
C LEU A 87 -10.56 5.22 11.49
N GLU A 88 -10.40 4.12 12.24
CA GLU A 88 -11.42 3.63 13.18
C GLU A 88 -11.70 4.60 14.33
N GLU A 89 -10.74 5.46 14.68
CA GLU A 89 -10.91 6.48 15.73
C GLU A 89 -11.80 7.67 15.30
N VAL A 90 -12.04 7.82 13.99
CA VAL A 90 -12.78 8.95 13.43
C VAL A 90 -14.29 8.68 13.49
N SER A 91 -14.98 9.41 14.37
CA SER A 91 -16.41 9.19 14.63
C SER A 91 -17.32 9.62 13.46
N ASP A 92 -17.01 10.72 12.77
CA ASP A 92 -17.80 11.17 11.62
C ASP A 92 -17.45 10.34 10.37
N PRO A 93 -18.40 9.58 9.79
CA PRO A 93 -18.15 8.78 8.60
C PRO A 93 -17.74 9.60 7.36
N ARG A 94 -18.18 10.86 7.24
CA ARG A 94 -17.78 11.72 6.12
C ARG A 94 -16.34 12.16 6.27
N GLU A 95 -15.94 12.54 7.48
CA GLU A 95 -14.55 12.90 7.74
C GLU A 95 -13.62 11.70 7.62
N ARG A 96 -14.06 10.52 8.07
CA ARG A 96 -13.32 9.27 7.87
C ARG A 96 -13.08 8.96 6.39
N LEU A 97 -14.09 9.17 5.54
CA LEU A 97 -13.95 9.03 4.09
C LEU A 97 -12.97 10.06 3.52
N ARG A 98 -13.05 11.32 3.94
CA ARG A 98 -12.10 12.39 3.53
C ARG A 98 -10.66 12.01 3.89
N MET A 99 -10.43 11.59 5.13
CA MET A 99 -9.11 11.14 5.59
C MET A 99 -8.61 9.93 4.81
N LEU A 100 -9.48 8.96 4.48
CA LEU A 100 -9.11 7.84 3.61
C LEU A 100 -8.63 8.34 2.24
N PHE A 101 -9.39 9.23 1.59
CA PHE A 101 -9.00 9.77 0.28
C PHE A 101 -7.65 10.50 0.35
N GLN A 102 -7.42 11.28 1.41
CA GLN A 102 -6.15 11.98 1.61
C GLN A 102 -4.99 11.03 1.86
N LEU A 103 -5.16 10.04 2.74
CA LEU A 103 -4.14 9.02 3.04
C LEU A 103 -3.74 8.28 1.76
N VAL A 104 -4.74 7.76 1.05
CA VAL A 104 -4.55 7.07 -0.23
C VAL A 104 -3.92 8.02 -1.25
N GLY A 105 -4.39 9.26 -1.40
CA GLY A 105 -3.82 10.22 -2.36
C GLY A 105 -2.30 10.44 -2.20
N HIS A 106 -1.80 10.40 -0.97
CA HIS A 106 -0.41 10.70 -0.63
C HIS A 106 0.49 9.47 -0.50
N GLU A 107 -0.06 8.27 -0.34
CA GLU A 107 0.73 7.05 -0.26
C GLU A 107 1.35 6.67 -1.62
N THR A 108 2.66 6.40 -1.62
CA THR A 108 3.40 6.07 -2.85
C THR A 108 3.81 4.60 -2.91
N LYS A 109 4.35 4.04 -1.82
CA LYS A 109 4.92 2.69 -1.81
C LYS A 109 3.87 1.56 -1.74
N PRO A 110 2.90 1.56 -0.81
CA PRO A 110 1.82 0.56 -0.82
C PRO A 110 1.04 0.54 -2.14
N HIS A 111 0.92 1.71 -2.76
CA HIS A 111 0.29 1.92 -4.07
C HIS A 111 1.07 1.32 -5.23
N ALA A 112 2.39 1.50 -5.24
CA ALA A 112 3.25 0.87 -6.23
C ALA A 112 3.15 -0.67 -6.13
N ILE A 113 3.21 -1.23 -4.92
CA ILE A 113 3.02 -2.67 -4.69
C ILE A 113 1.67 -3.11 -5.25
N TYR A 114 0.58 -2.46 -4.81
CA TYR A 114 -0.76 -2.83 -5.23
C TYR A 114 -0.96 -2.75 -6.75
N SER A 115 -0.41 -1.71 -7.39
CA SER A 115 -0.44 -1.52 -8.84
C SER A 115 0.27 -2.66 -9.58
N GLU A 116 1.43 -3.10 -9.08
CA GLU A 116 2.17 -4.22 -9.66
C GLU A 116 1.48 -5.57 -9.42
N LEU A 117 0.86 -5.78 -8.26
CA LEU A 117 0.09 -6.99 -7.99
C LEU A 117 -1.13 -7.13 -8.92
N LEU A 118 -1.81 -6.02 -9.25
CA LEU A 118 -2.92 -6.01 -10.21
C LEU A 118 -2.51 -6.43 -11.63
N LYS A 119 -1.22 -6.33 -11.99
CA LYS A 119 -0.69 -6.80 -13.28
C LYS A 119 -0.36 -8.29 -13.31
N SER A 120 -0.39 -8.95 -12.14
CA SER A 120 -0.03 -10.36 -11.97
C SER A 120 -1.17 -11.19 -11.38
N LEU A 121 -2.42 -10.87 -11.75
CA LEU A 121 -3.61 -11.60 -11.28
C LEU A 121 -3.70 -13.04 -11.80
N ASP A 122 -2.91 -13.40 -12.80
CA ASP A 122 -2.74 -14.78 -13.26
C ASP A 122 -1.85 -15.62 -12.33
N HIS A 123 -1.11 -14.98 -11.42
CA HIS A 123 -0.24 -15.69 -10.48
C HIS A 123 -1.06 -16.32 -9.32
N PRO A 124 -0.89 -17.63 -9.03
CA PRO A 124 -1.72 -18.36 -8.09
C PRO A 124 -1.65 -17.83 -6.64
N SER A 125 -0.51 -17.28 -6.22
CA SER A 125 -0.36 -16.65 -4.91
C SER A 125 -0.94 -15.22 -4.84
N VAL A 126 -1.03 -14.51 -5.96
CA VAL A 126 -1.40 -13.07 -5.99
C VAL A 126 -2.91 -12.90 -6.02
N ALA A 127 -3.60 -13.62 -6.92
CA ALA A 127 -5.05 -13.50 -7.09
C ALA A 127 -5.85 -13.64 -5.78
N PRO A 128 -5.61 -14.66 -4.93
CA PRO A 128 -6.36 -14.81 -3.67
C PRO A 128 -6.17 -13.62 -2.72
N VAL A 129 -4.95 -13.07 -2.67
CA VAL A 129 -4.63 -11.92 -1.79
C VAL A 129 -5.33 -10.67 -2.30
N ILE A 130 -5.27 -10.39 -3.60
CA ILE A 130 -5.99 -9.26 -4.20
C ILE A 130 -7.50 -9.40 -4.03
N GLN A 131 -8.04 -10.61 -4.16
CA GLN A 131 -9.47 -10.85 -3.92
C GLN A 131 -9.87 -10.49 -2.48
N ARG A 132 -9.10 -10.93 -1.47
CA ARG A 132 -9.37 -10.58 -0.07
C ARG A 132 -9.28 -9.07 0.19
N VAL A 133 -8.21 -8.43 -0.27
CA VAL A 133 -8.00 -6.98 -0.06
C VAL A 133 -9.05 -6.14 -0.77
N SER A 134 -9.37 -6.48 -2.03
CA SER A 134 -10.42 -5.79 -2.79
C SER A 134 -11.81 -5.93 -2.16
N GLN A 135 -12.15 -7.13 -1.68
CA GLN A 135 -13.39 -7.38 -0.97
C GLN A 135 -13.47 -6.54 0.31
N ARG A 136 -12.43 -6.55 1.14
CA ARG A 136 -12.38 -5.78 2.39
C ARG A 136 -12.53 -4.28 2.14
N ARG A 137 -11.81 -3.74 1.15
CA ARG A 137 -11.92 -2.33 0.75
C ARG A 137 -13.34 -1.96 0.32
N LEU A 138 -13.98 -2.80 -0.50
CA LEU A 138 -15.36 -2.58 -0.94
C LEU A 138 -16.36 -2.65 0.22
N GLU A 139 -16.18 -3.58 1.15
CA GLU A 139 -17.00 -3.71 2.36
C GLU A 139 -16.87 -2.48 3.26
N TYR A 140 -15.62 -2.03 3.51
CA TYR A 140 -15.34 -0.82 4.28
C TYR A 140 -15.96 0.43 3.65
N LEU A 141 -15.77 0.63 2.34
CA LEU A 141 -16.35 1.75 1.61
C LEU A 141 -17.88 1.71 1.66
N THR A 142 -18.48 0.53 1.45
CA THR A 142 -19.93 0.36 1.52
C THR A 142 -20.45 0.73 2.91
N ALA A 143 -19.81 0.26 3.97
CA ALA A 143 -20.18 0.58 5.35
C ALA A 143 -20.06 2.09 5.63
N SER A 144 -18.96 2.71 5.20
CA SER A 144 -18.71 4.14 5.39
C SER A 144 -19.76 5.00 4.67
N PHE A 145 -20.10 4.68 3.43
CA PHE A 145 -21.15 5.38 2.69
C PHE A 145 -22.54 5.18 3.29
N ARG A 146 -22.84 4.01 3.87
CA ARG A 146 -24.08 3.78 4.62
C ARG A 146 -24.17 4.65 5.86
N GLN A 147 -23.08 4.73 6.62
CA GLN A 147 -23.01 5.56 7.81
C GLN A 147 -23.11 7.06 7.46
N ALA A 148 -22.61 7.47 6.28
CA ALA A 148 -22.78 8.81 5.75
C ALA A 148 -24.21 9.12 5.21
N GLY A 149 -25.16 8.20 5.36
CA GLY A 149 -26.59 8.43 5.09
C GLY A 149 -27.12 7.83 3.79
N LEU A 150 -26.30 7.16 2.96
CA LEU A 150 -26.77 6.59 1.70
C LEU A 150 -27.63 5.33 1.90
N GLY A 151 -28.55 5.09 0.97
CA GLY A 151 -29.30 3.84 0.86
C GLY A 151 -28.40 2.62 0.58
N ARG A 152 -28.90 1.38 0.79
CA ARG A 152 -28.10 0.16 0.62
C ARG A 152 -27.50 0.02 -0.78
N ALA A 153 -28.34 0.10 -1.80
CA ALA A 153 -27.92 -0.05 -3.19
C ALA A 153 -27.01 1.11 -3.63
N GLU A 154 -27.32 2.33 -3.18
CA GLU A 154 -26.55 3.51 -3.51
C GLU A 154 -25.15 3.47 -2.90
N ALA A 155 -25.02 3.09 -1.62
CA ALA A 155 -23.73 2.93 -0.96
C ALA A 155 -22.86 1.87 -1.64
N GLN A 156 -23.44 0.74 -2.07
CA GLN A 156 -22.72 -0.30 -2.81
C GLN A 156 -22.23 0.21 -4.17
N ASN A 157 -23.07 0.93 -4.91
CA ASN A 157 -22.69 1.50 -6.19
C ASN A 157 -21.62 2.58 -6.01
N ARG A 158 -21.74 3.42 -4.96
CA ARG A 158 -20.75 4.44 -4.62
C ARG A 158 -19.41 3.81 -4.26
N ALA A 159 -19.39 2.77 -3.43
CA ALA A 159 -18.18 2.02 -3.08
C ALA A 159 -17.48 1.45 -4.32
N ARG A 160 -18.24 0.83 -5.24
CA ARG A 160 -17.70 0.32 -6.51
C ARG A 160 -17.12 1.43 -7.37
N LEU A 161 -17.82 2.56 -7.50
CA LEU A 161 -17.34 3.70 -8.28
C LEU A 161 -16.05 4.28 -7.68
N THR A 162 -16.02 4.49 -6.37
CA THR A 162 -14.84 4.96 -5.64
C THR A 162 -13.64 4.03 -5.84
N TYR A 163 -13.85 2.73 -5.67
CA TYR A 163 -12.80 1.74 -5.81
C TYR A 163 -12.29 1.61 -7.25
N ALA A 164 -13.18 1.66 -8.24
CA ALA A 164 -12.82 1.66 -9.65
C ALA A 164 -12.03 2.93 -10.04
N ALA A 165 -12.45 4.10 -9.55
CA ALA A 165 -11.73 5.35 -9.77
C ALA A 165 -10.32 5.31 -9.16
N TYR A 166 -10.18 4.77 -7.95
CA TYR A 166 -8.89 4.58 -7.29
C TYR A 166 -7.96 3.64 -8.08
N VAL A 167 -8.45 2.44 -8.46
CA VAL A 167 -7.67 1.48 -9.26
C VAL A 167 -7.29 2.08 -10.61
N GLY A 168 -8.23 2.77 -11.26
CA GLY A 168 -7.99 3.47 -12.52
C GLY A 168 -6.92 4.55 -12.38
N PHE A 169 -6.98 5.37 -11.32
CA PHE A 169 -5.97 6.37 -11.01
C PHE A 169 -4.59 5.73 -10.85
N LEU A 170 -4.46 4.64 -10.10
CA LEU A 170 -3.19 3.93 -9.92
C LEU A 170 -2.59 3.38 -11.21
N GLN A 171 -3.41 2.76 -12.06
CA GLN A 171 -2.94 2.11 -13.29
C GLN A 171 -2.65 3.11 -14.42
N LEU A 172 -3.40 4.21 -14.48
CA LEU A 172 -3.28 5.20 -15.57
C LEU A 172 -2.29 6.32 -15.25
N ARG A 173 -2.01 6.62 -13.96
CA ARG A 173 -1.10 7.70 -13.55
C ARG A 173 0.28 7.66 -14.24
N PRO A 174 0.95 6.49 -14.43
CA PRO A 174 2.23 6.45 -15.14
C PRO A 174 2.15 6.86 -16.62
N HIS A 175 0.95 6.83 -17.21
CA HIS A 175 0.69 7.11 -18.63
C HIS A 175 0.03 8.48 -18.85
N GLN A 176 -0.14 9.28 -17.79
CA GLN A 176 -0.71 10.61 -17.86
C GLN A 176 0.37 11.69 -17.71
N PRO A 177 0.12 12.92 -18.19
CA PRO A 177 0.95 14.06 -17.84
C PRO A 177 1.10 14.17 -16.33
N LYS A 178 2.32 14.47 -15.86
CA LYS A 178 2.55 14.69 -14.43
C LYS A 178 1.76 15.92 -14.00
N MET A 179 0.91 15.75 -12.99
CA MET A 179 0.32 16.86 -12.25
C MET A 179 1.38 17.50 -11.36
N THR A 180 1.34 18.82 -11.26
CA THR A 180 1.95 19.55 -10.15
C THR A 180 1.30 19.15 -8.83
N HIS A 181 1.92 19.48 -7.72
CA HIS A 181 1.33 19.22 -6.40
C HIS A 181 -0.02 19.93 -6.25
N GLU A 182 -0.11 21.19 -6.68
CA GLU A 182 -1.35 21.99 -6.62
C GLU A 182 -2.48 21.36 -7.45
N GLU A 183 -2.21 21.00 -8.71
CA GLU A 183 -3.21 20.31 -9.56
C GLU A 183 -3.67 18.98 -8.95
N PHE A 184 -2.77 18.26 -8.26
CA PHE A 184 -3.12 17.01 -7.61
C PHE A 184 -4.03 17.23 -6.39
N GLU A 185 -3.75 18.23 -5.55
CA GLU A 185 -4.62 18.60 -4.43
C GLU A 185 -5.99 19.05 -4.91
N GLU A 186 -6.07 19.88 -5.96
CA GLU A 186 -7.33 20.31 -6.56
C GLU A 186 -8.13 19.11 -7.09
N TYR A 187 -7.48 18.17 -7.77
CA TYR A 187 -8.11 16.94 -8.23
C TYR A 187 -8.61 16.08 -7.07
N LEU A 188 -7.82 15.93 -6.01
CA LEU A 188 -8.19 15.16 -4.84
C LEU A 188 -9.43 15.76 -4.14
N GLU A 189 -9.45 17.07 -3.95
CA GLU A 189 -10.61 17.79 -3.42
C GLU A 189 -11.84 17.63 -4.33
N HIS A 190 -11.65 17.68 -5.66
CA HIS A 190 -12.73 17.40 -6.60
C HIS A 190 -13.30 15.99 -6.42
N VAL A 191 -12.45 14.97 -6.27
CA VAL A 191 -12.87 13.57 -6.03
C VAL A 191 -13.63 13.44 -4.71
N ILE A 192 -13.12 14.04 -3.63
CA ILE A 192 -13.75 14.04 -2.30
C ILE A 192 -15.15 14.66 -2.38
N ASN A 193 -15.27 15.86 -2.95
CA ASN A 193 -16.54 16.57 -3.08
C ASN A 193 -17.54 15.87 -4.01
N THR A 194 -17.06 15.12 -4.99
CA THR A 194 -17.90 14.36 -5.92
C THR A 194 -18.43 13.07 -5.29
N LEU A 195 -17.61 12.38 -4.48
CA LEU A 195 -17.91 11.04 -3.98
C LEU A 195 -18.60 11.03 -2.62
N ILE A 196 -18.29 11.99 -1.74
CA ILE A 196 -18.88 12.07 -0.41
C ILE A 196 -20.21 12.83 -0.49
N PRO A 197 -21.33 12.26 -0.01
CA PRO A 197 -22.62 12.95 -0.03
C PRO A 197 -22.60 14.18 0.89
N LEU A 198 -23.16 15.29 0.41
CA LEU A 198 -23.42 16.47 1.22
C LEU A 198 -24.35 16.12 2.38
N GLY A 199 -24.12 16.76 3.52
CA GLY A 199 -24.93 16.63 4.73
C GLY A 199 -26.31 17.22 4.59
#